data_AF-A0A3D2IJA8-F1
#
_entry.id   AF-A0A3D2IJA8-F1
#
_cell.length_a   1.000
_cell.length_b   1.000
_cell.length_c   1.000
_cell.angle_alpha   90.00
_cell.angle_beta   90.00
_cell.angle_gamma   90.00
#
_symmetry.space_group_name_H-M   'P 1'
#
loop_
_entity.id
_entity.type
_entity.pdbx_description
1 polymer ?
#
loop_
_entity_poly.entity_id
_entity_poly.type
_entity_poly.pdbx_seq_one_letter_code
_entity_poly.pdbx_strand_id
1 'polypeptide(L)'
;QNIILISPTTNEQTKNIFAVVGNTIKAATIKLNRTSILFHEIGHNLYQGNNEQYKVIDFENRVRRIIKLETRPYDVEHNKSTIKTTKQ
;
A
#
# COMPACT_ATOMS: atom_id res chain seq x y z
N GLN A 1 -16.91 10.72 -20.37
CA GLN A 1 -15.52 10.38 -19.96
C GLN A 1 -15.35 10.96 -18.57
N ASN A 2 -15.12 10.13 -17.55
CA ASN A 2 -15.01 10.62 -16.17
C ASN A 2 -13.52 10.90 -15.90
N ILE A 3 -13.17 12.16 -15.67
CA ILE A 3 -11.80 12.60 -15.40
C ILE A 3 -11.69 12.90 -13.92
N ILE A 4 -10.81 12.18 -13.21
CA ILE A 4 -10.44 12.50 -11.84
C ILE A 4 -9.20 13.39 -11.91
N LEU A 5 -9.36 14.68 -11.57
CA LEU A 5 -8.23 15.59 -11.35
C LEU A 5 -7.78 15.49 -9.89
N ILE A 6 -6.55 15.07 -9.68
CA ILE A 6 -5.88 15.08 -8.38
C ILE A 6 -4.89 16.23 -8.40
N SER A 7 -4.99 17.18 -7.47
CA SER A 7 -4.03 18.29 -7.38
C SER A 7 -2.59 17.75 -7.28
N PRO A 8 -1.65 18.25 -8.11
CA PRO A 8 -0.26 17.77 -8.12
C PRO A 8 0.48 18.17 -6.84
N THR A 9 0.00 19.19 -6.14
CA THR A 9 0.61 19.73 -4.93
C THR A 9 -0.22 19.40 -3.70
N THR A 10 0.23 18.42 -2.92
CA THR A 10 -0.17 18.26 -1.52
C THR A 10 0.96 17.62 -0.74
N ASN A 11 1.33 18.23 0.38
CA ASN A 11 2.48 17.91 1.22
C ASN A 11 2.73 16.41 1.36
N GLU A 12 3.95 15.99 1.05
CA GLU A 12 4.42 14.66 1.40
C GLU A 12 4.37 14.51 2.92
N GLN A 13 3.71 13.45 3.39
CA GLN A 13 3.72 13.05 4.79
C GLN A 13 4.62 11.84 4.93
N THR A 14 5.27 11.70 6.09
CA THR A 14 5.94 10.45 6.45
C THR A 14 5.09 9.69 7.46
N LYS A 15 5.04 8.36 7.32
CA LYS A 15 4.36 7.47 8.26
C LYS A 15 5.31 6.35 8.64
N ASN A 16 5.38 6.05 9.93
CA ASN A 16 6.08 4.87 10.43
C ASN A 16 5.13 3.66 10.37
N ILE A 17 5.62 2.56 9.80
CA ILE A 17 4.89 1.30 9.66
C ILE A 17 5.75 0.14 10.15
N PHE A 18 5.13 -1.00 10.40
CA PHE A 18 5.82 -2.26 10.64
C PHE A 18 5.87 -3.07 9.34
N ALA A 19 7.00 -3.01 8.65
CA ALA A 19 7.25 -3.70 7.40
C ALA A 19 7.61 -5.17 7.62
N VAL A 20 7.21 -6.03 6.69
CA VAL A 20 7.64 -7.44 6.66
C VAL A 20 8.82 -7.59 5.69
N VAL A 21 9.93 -8.10 6.20
CA VAL A 21 11.14 -8.41 5.43
C VAL A 21 11.53 -9.86 5.70
N GLY A 22 11.24 -10.74 4.74
CA GLY A 22 11.35 -12.20 4.95
C GLY A 22 10.45 -12.67 6.09
N ASN A 23 11.03 -13.33 7.09
CA ASN A 23 10.34 -13.79 8.29
C ASN A 23 10.42 -12.79 9.47
N THR A 24 10.86 -11.55 9.23
CA THR A 24 11.05 -10.54 10.28
C THR A 24 10.13 -9.33 10.10
N ILE A 25 9.74 -8.73 11.22
CA ILE A 25 9.01 -7.46 11.25
C ILE A 25 9.99 -6.36 11.66
N LYS A 26 10.04 -5.26 10.89
CA LYS A 26 10.93 -4.13 11.14
C LYS A 26 10.16 -2.81 11.05
N ALA A 27 10.54 -1.83 11.85
CA ALA A 27 10.04 -0.47 11.67
C ALA A 27 10.57 0.10 10.34
N ALA A 28 9.70 0.73 9.56
CA ALA A 28 10.05 1.42 8.33
C ALA A 28 9.31 2.76 8.27
N THR A 29 9.98 3.79 7.74
CA THR A 29 9.36 5.08 7.47
C THR A 29 9.05 5.17 5.98
N ILE A 30 7.79 5.41 5.63
CA ILE A 30 7.34 5.55 4.25
C ILE A 30 6.89 6.98 3.98
N LYS A 31 7.10 7.44 2.75
CA LYS A 31 6.50 8.68 2.25
C LYS A 31 5.10 8.41 1.70
N LEU A 32 4.16 9.28 1.99
CA LEU A 32 2.78 9.26 1.51
C LEU A 32 2.45 10.60 0.88
N ASN A 33 1.83 10.55 -0.29
CA ASN A 33 1.13 11.68 -0.87
C ASN A 33 -0.32 11.28 -1.15
N ARG A 34 -1.19 12.26 -1.43
CA ARG A 34 -2.62 11.99 -1.62
C ARG A 34 -2.89 11.01 -2.76
N THR A 35 -2.13 11.06 -3.85
CA THR A 35 -2.26 10.11 -4.95
C THR A 35 -1.98 8.69 -4.47
N SER A 36 -0.86 8.46 -3.78
CA SER A 36 -0.53 7.14 -3.23
C SER A 36 -1.62 6.60 -2.30
N ILE A 37 -2.14 7.45 -1.40
CA ILE A 37 -3.21 7.07 -0.47
C ILE A 37 -4.50 6.73 -1.23
N LEU A 38 -4.91 7.55 -2.19
CA LEU A 38 -6.12 7.28 -2.97
C LEU A 38 -6.05 5.93 -3.69
N PHE A 39 -4.92 5.64 -4.33
CA PHE A 39 -4.75 4.37 -5.03
C PHE A 39 -4.58 3.18 -4.09
N HIS A 40 -4.11 3.40 -2.84
CA HIS A 40 -4.14 2.40 -1.78
C HIS A 40 -5.60 2.01 -1.43
N GLU A 41 -6.47 2.99 -1.18
CA GLU A 41 -7.90 2.75 -0.89
C GLU A 41 -8.65 2.10 -2.07
N ILE A 42 -8.34 2.50 -3.30
CA ILE A 42 -8.86 1.83 -4.50
C ILE A 42 -8.39 0.37 -4.54
N GLY A 43 -7.12 0.11 -4.21
CA GLY A 43 -6.57 -1.23 -4.10
C GLY A 43 -7.37 -2.09 -3.12
N HIS A 44 -7.68 -1.55 -1.93
CA HIS A 44 -8.52 -2.27 -0.96
C HIS A 44 -9.88 -2.66 -1.53
N ASN A 45 -10.56 -1.74 -2.21
CA ASN A 45 -11.85 -2.02 -2.86
C ASN A 45 -11.74 -3.08 -3.97
N LEU A 46 -10.65 -3.05 -4.76
CA LEU A 46 -10.43 -4.01 -5.85
C LEU A 46 -10.10 -5.43 -5.35
N TYR A 47 -9.38 -5.56 -4.23
CA TYR A 47 -8.85 -6.83 -3.74
C TYR A 47 -9.50 -7.30 -2.43
N GLN A 48 -10.62 -6.70 -2.04
CA GLN A 48 -11.43 -7.15 -0.91
C GLN A 48 -11.96 -8.57 -1.15
N GLY A 49 -12.02 -9.39 -0.10
CA GLY A 49 -12.74 -10.68 -0.11
C GLY A 49 -11.97 -11.91 -0.60
N ASN A 50 -10.89 -11.74 -1.36
CA ASN A 50 -10.19 -12.88 -1.99
C ASN A 50 -8.86 -13.27 -1.35
N ASN A 51 -8.56 -12.81 -0.13
CA ASN A 51 -7.24 -13.01 0.47
C ASN A 51 -6.11 -12.43 -0.40
N GLU A 52 -6.41 -11.35 -1.14
CA GLU A 52 -5.45 -10.72 -2.06
C GLU A 52 -5.01 -9.35 -1.56
N GLN A 53 -5.09 -9.10 -0.25
CA GLN A 53 -4.70 -7.82 0.36
C GLN A 53 -3.23 -7.46 0.07
N TYR A 54 -2.37 -8.44 -0.16
CA TYR A 54 -0.99 -8.18 -0.63
C TYR A 54 -0.93 -7.45 -1.98
N LYS A 55 -1.91 -7.66 -2.86
CA LYS A 55 -1.97 -6.97 -4.17
C LYS A 55 -2.26 -5.48 -4.05
N VAL A 56 -2.78 -5.01 -2.91
CA VAL A 56 -2.97 -3.57 -2.63
C VAL A 56 -1.63 -2.85 -2.72
N ILE A 57 -0.58 -3.40 -2.11
CA ILE A 57 0.76 -2.81 -2.13
C ILE A 57 1.40 -2.91 -3.50
N ASP A 58 1.18 -4.00 -4.24
CA ASP A 58 1.65 -4.12 -5.63
C ASP A 58 1.05 -3.06 -6.54
N PHE A 59 -0.26 -2.85 -6.40
CA PHE A 59 -1.01 -1.85 -7.14
C PHE A 59 -0.55 -0.44 -6.76
N GLU A 60 -0.45 -0.13 -5.47
CA GLU A 60 0.05 1.16 -4.99
C GLU A 60 1.48 1.41 -5.51
N ASN A 61 2.38 0.42 -5.42
CA ASN A 61 3.76 0.56 -5.88
C ASN A 61 3.88 0.77 -7.40
N ARG A 62 2.94 0.26 -8.20
CA ARG A 62 2.86 0.61 -9.63
C ARG A 62 2.56 2.09 -9.83
N VAL A 63 1.62 2.65 -9.06
CA VAL A 63 1.27 4.08 -9.12
C VAL A 63 2.41 4.94 -8.59
N ARG A 64 3.03 4.55 -7.47
CA ARG A 64 4.19 5.24 -6.88
C ARG A 64 5.32 5.43 -7.88
N ARG A 65 5.64 4.42 -8.69
CA ARG A 65 6.62 4.53 -9.79
C ARG A 65 6.22 5.58 -10.85
N ILE A 66 4.94 5.65 -11.22
CA ILE A 66 4.44 6.63 -12.22
C ILE A 66 4.60 8.06 -11.68
N ILE A 67 4.29 8.28 -10.41
CA ILE A 67 4.39 9.59 -9.75
C ILE A 67 5.79 9.88 -9.16
N LYS A 68 6.80 9.05 -9.48
CA LYS A 68 8.19 9.16 -8.98
C LYS A 68 8.32 9.19 -7.45
N LEU A 69 7.44 8.48 -6.75
CA LEU A 69 7.54 8.24 -5.31
C LEU A 69 8.23 6.89 -5.06
N GLU A 70 9.07 6.82 -4.02
CA GLU A 70 9.77 5.59 -3.62
C GLU A 70 8.76 4.46 -3.35
N THR A 71 9.03 3.23 -3.79
CA THR A 71 8.16 2.09 -3.49
C THR A 71 8.14 1.81 -1.98
N ARG A 72 6.97 1.47 -1.43
CA ARG A 72 6.86 1.08 -0.01
C ARG A 72 7.00 -0.44 0.15
N PRO A 73 7.52 -0.92 1.29
CA PRO A 73 7.51 -2.34 1.62
C PRO A 73 6.09 -2.81 1.97
N TYR A 74 5.88 -4.13 1.93
CA TYR A 74 4.70 -4.74 2.53
C TYR A 74 4.75 -4.57 4.05
N ASP A 75 3.59 -4.36 4.64
CA ASP A 75 3.41 -4.37 6.09
C ASP A 75 2.66 -5.62 6.52
N VAL A 76 2.45 -5.75 7.82
CA VAL A 76 1.76 -6.90 8.42
C VAL A 76 0.37 -7.12 7.83
N GLU A 77 -0.39 -6.07 7.53
CA GLU A 77 -1.76 -6.17 7.02
C GLU A 77 -1.77 -6.65 5.57
N HIS A 78 -0.80 -6.20 4.77
CA HIS A 78 -0.69 -6.48 3.35
C HIS A 78 0.35 -7.56 3.01
N ASN A 79 0.76 -8.37 3.98
CA ASN A 79 1.68 -9.47 3.71
C ASN A 79 0.94 -10.69 3.15
N LYS A 80 1.59 -11.48 2.30
CA LYS A 80 1.06 -12.77 1.82
C LYS A 80 0.75 -13.76 2.96
N SER A 81 1.40 -13.61 4.10
CA SER A 81 1.30 -14.57 5.21
C SER A 81 0.18 -14.30 6.22
N THR A 82 -0.55 -13.18 6.16
CA THR A 82 -1.70 -12.94 7.07
C THR A 82 -2.95 -13.72 6.70
N ILE A 83 -2.92 -14.47 5.59
CA ILE A 83 -3.94 -15.47 5.26
C ILE A 83 -3.50 -16.83 5.81
N LYS A 84 -3.27 -16.89 7.12
CA LYS A 84 -3.48 -18.12 7.86
C LYS A 84 -4.46 -17.77 8.95
N THR A 85 -5.74 -17.90 8.59
CA THR A 85 -6.82 -18.11 9.54
C THR A 85 -6.31 -19.13 10.56
N THR A 86 -6.08 -18.69 11.79
CA THR A 86 -5.86 -19.59 12.92
C THR A 86 -7.14 -20.41 13.07
N LYS A 87 -7.18 -21.59 12.46
CA LYS A 87 -8.05 -22.68 12.90
C LYS A 87 -7.18 -23.63 13.72
N GLN A 88 -7.17 -23.42 15.03
CA GLN A 88 -7.17 -24.48 16.04
C GLN A 88 -8.07 -24.01 17.18
#